data_AF-A0A840DYH2-F1
#
_entry.id   AF-A0A840DYH2-F1
#
_cell.length_a   1.000
_cell.length_b   1.000
_cell.length_c   1.000
_cell.angle_alpha   90.00
_cell.angle_beta   90.00
_cell.angle_gamma   90.00
#
_symmetry.space_group_name_H-M   'P 1'
#
loop_
_entity.id
_entity.type
_entity.pdbx_description
1 polymer ?
#
loop_
_entity_poly.entity_id
_entity_poly.type
_entity_poly.pdbx_seq_one_letter_code
_entity_poly.pdbx_strand_id
1 'polypeptide(L)'
;MSVWTEKFIRVNKYSRPGLKLKDVKKLVLHWTANPGASAANHVTYFDRTIIQAQRYASAHIFVDKNEALNIIPLDEVAYHANDGTYRGVPELKPNANFLSIGVEMCVEKDGTFHPDTIARTEDVFVELCKKFKLDPIKDIVRHYDITHKNCPAPWVKNGQAFENFKKRVKLKMSAGDVYVVQKGDTLSGIAKKHNTTVDALQKLNGISNPNLIRVGQKLRVK
;
A
#
# COMPACT_ATOMS: atom_id res chain seq x y z
N MET A 1 14.58 -1.61 -8.93
CA MET A 1 14.45 -0.17 -8.60
C MET A 1 13.36 -0.03 -7.55
N SER A 2 13.52 0.88 -6.58
CA SER A 2 12.49 1.15 -5.57
C SER A 2 11.18 1.61 -6.24
N VAL A 3 10.02 1.22 -5.72
CA VAL A 3 8.70 1.62 -6.27
C VAL A 3 8.31 3.06 -5.92
N TRP A 4 9.13 3.75 -5.12
CA TRP A 4 9.06 5.19 -4.83
C TRP A 4 10.46 5.80 -4.73
N THR A 5 10.53 7.13 -4.85
CA THR A 5 11.73 7.93 -4.58
C THR A 5 11.62 8.58 -3.20
N GLU A 6 12.70 8.57 -2.42
CA GLU A 6 12.74 9.26 -1.13
C GLU A 6 13.00 10.75 -1.32
N LYS A 7 12.08 11.58 -0.79
CA LYS A 7 12.08 13.04 -0.84
C LYS A 7 11.66 13.60 0.52
N PHE A 8 12.39 13.21 1.56
CA PHE A 8 12.01 13.55 2.93
C PHE A 8 11.95 15.06 3.15
N ILE A 9 10.82 15.53 3.70
CA ILE A 9 10.63 16.94 4.08
C ILE A 9 11.36 17.25 5.38
N ARG A 10 11.56 18.53 5.70
CA ARG A 10 12.29 18.93 6.92
C ARG A 10 11.50 18.58 8.18
N VAL A 11 12.21 18.13 9.23
CA VAL A 11 11.62 17.89 10.55
C VAL A 11 11.03 19.20 11.08
N ASN A 12 9.76 19.16 11.48
CA ASN A 12 9.01 20.30 12.02
C ASN A 12 7.77 19.79 12.77
N LYS A 13 7.24 20.58 13.70
CA LYS A 13 6.10 20.14 14.54
C LYS A 13 4.77 19.95 13.80
N TYR A 14 4.61 20.47 12.57
CA TYR A 14 3.32 20.51 11.87
C TYR A 14 3.13 19.36 10.88
N SER A 15 4.15 18.97 10.13
CA SER A 15 4.03 17.93 9.09
C SER A 15 5.00 16.77 9.24
N ARG A 16 6.16 16.95 9.89
CA ARG A 16 7.11 15.86 10.13
C ARG A 16 7.70 15.96 11.54
N PRO A 17 7.04 15.41 12.56
CA PRO A 17 7.43 15.63 13.94
C PRO A 17 8.73 14.91 14.36
N GLY A 18 9.27 14.02 13.52
CA GLY A 18 10.46 13.22 13.85
C GLY A 18 10.22 12.15 14.93
N LEU A 19 8.97 11.97 15.35
CA LEU A 19 8.58 10.92 16.28
C LEU A 19 8.63 9.56 15.59
N LYS A 20 9.08 8.52 16.30
CA LYS A 20 9.11 7.15 15.76
C LYS A 20 7.76 6.46 15.84
N LEU A 21 7.46 5.64 14.84
CA LEU A 21 6.32 4.73 14.87
C LEU A 21 6.53 3.69 15.97
N LYS A 22 5.44 3.27 16.61
CA LYS A 22 5.48 2.20 17.62
C LYS A 22 5.49 0.83 16.96
N ASP A 23 4.73 0.71 15.88
CA ASP A 23 4.62 -0.46 15.02
C ASP A 23 3.94 -0.04 13.70
N VAL A 24 3.85 -0.93 12.72
CA VAL A 24 3.01 -0.75 11.54
C VAL A 24 2.01 -1.90 11.47
N LYS A 25 0.79 -1.63 11.93
CA LYS A 25 -0.33 -2.60 11.96
C LYS A 25 -1.18 -2.55 10.70
N LYS A 26 -1.30 -1.39 10.06
CA LYS A 26 -2.16 -1.18 8.88
C LYS A 26 -1.53 -0.22 7.89
N LEU A 27 -1.96 -0.31 6.63
CA LEU A 27 -1.69 0.67 5.58
C LEU A 27 -2.97 1.44 5.32
N VAL A 28 -2.92 2.77 5.38
CA VAL A 28 -4.10 3.63 5.25
C VAL A 28 -4.08 4.33 3.91
N LEU A 29 -5.09 4.03 3.09
CA LEU A 29 -5.28 4.66 1.80
C LEU A 29 -6.08 5.96 1.94
N HIS A 30 -5.61 6.99 1.24
CA HIS A 30 -6.20 8.32 1.16
C HIS A 30 -6.29 8.78 -0.29
N TRP A 31 -6.90 9.95 -0.45
CA TRP A 31 -6.70 10.79 -1.62
C TRP A 31 -6.23 12.17 -1.20
N THR A 32 -5.73 12.91 -2.18
CA THR A 32 -5.28 14.28 -1.94
C THR A 32 -6.41 15.31 -1.85
N ALA A 33 -7.58 15.03 -2.44
CA ALA A 33 -8.68 16.00 -2.59
C ALA A 33 -8.24 17.31 -3.28
N ASN A 34 -7.16 17.24 -4.08
CA ASN A 34 -6.50 18.41 -4.66
C ASN A 34 -6.37 18.22 -6.18
N PRO A 35 -7.45 18.48 -6.94
CA PRO A 35 -7.52 18.20 -8.37
C PRO A 35 -6.35 18.79 -9.17
N GLY A 36 -5.61 17.92 -9.86
CA GLY A 36 -4.52 18.30 -10.75
C GLY A 36 -3.17 18.55 -10.07
N ALA A 37 -3.07 18.45 -8.74
CA ALA A 37 -1.79 18.58 -8.04
C ALA A 37 -1.02 17.25 -8.07
N SER A 38 0.26 17.30 -8.46
CA SER A 38 1.15 16.15 -8.53
C SER A 38 1.68 15.71 -7.16
N ALA A 39 2.36 14.57 -7.09
CA ALA A 39 3.08 14.13 -5.90
C ALA A 39 4.13 15.18 -5.49
N ALA A 40 4.87 15.75 -6.45
CA ALA A 40 5.85 16.81 -6.23
C ALA A 40 5.22 18.11 -5.65
N ASN A 41 4.01 18.48 -6.07
CA ASN A 41 3.29 19.60 -5.47
C ASN A 41 3.02 19.35 -3.98
N HIS A 42 2.65 18.12 -3.61
CA HIS A 42 2.40 17.75 -2.22
C HIS A 42 3.70 17.75 -1.38
N VAL A 43 4.84 17.32 -1.92
CA VAL A 43 6.15 17.49 -1.23
C VAL A 43 6.37 18.95 -0.85
N THR A 44 6.17 19.86 -1.81
CA THR A 44 6.36 21.30 -1.60
C THR A 44 5.36 21.85 -0.58
N TYR A 45 4.10 21.44 -0.66
CA TYR A 45 3.05 21.85 0.26
C TYR A 45 3.37 21.46 1.71
N PHE A 46 3.77 20.21 1.94
CA PHE A 46 4.06 19.71 3.29
C PHE A 46 5.41 20.21 3.85
N ASP A 47 6.36 20.61 3.00
CA ASP A 47 7.62 21.22 3.44
C ASP A 47 7.56 22.75 3.63
N ARG A 48 6.49 23.42 3.16
CA ARG A 48 6.40 24.90 3.20
C ARG A 48 5.03 25.41 3.64
N THR A 49 4.02 25.25 2.81
CA THR A 49 2.71 25.89 2.97
C THR A 49 2.04 25.47 4.27
N ILE A 50 2.09 24.19 4.62
CA ILE A 50 1.44 23.71 5.84
C ILE A 50 2.10 24.20 7.13
N ILE A 51 3.42 24.42 7.09
CA ILE A 51 4.21 24.95 8.21
C ILE A 51 3.81 26.40 8.45
N GLN A 52 3.70 27.19 7.39
CA GLN A 52 3.25 28.59 7.46
C GLN A 52 1.81 28.69 7.98
N ALA A 53 0.95 27.77 7.55
CA ALA A 53 -0.44 27.67 8.01
C ALA A 53 -0.59 27.07 9.42
N GLN A 54 0.51 26.64 10.06
CA GLN A 54 0.53 26.02 11.38
C GLN A 54 -0.46 24.84 11.56
N ARG A 55 -0.68 24.08 10.49
CA ARG A 55 -1.67 22.99 10.46
C ARG A 55 -1.00 21.63 10.62
N TYR A 56 -1.56 20.79 11.51
CA TYR A 56 -1.07 19.43 11.71
C TYR A 56 -1.65 18.48 10.65
N ALA A 57 -0.87 18.14 9.63
CA ALA A 57 -1.20 17.07 8.70
C ALA A 57 0.03 16.60 7.93
N SER A 58 0.05 15.33 7.55
CA SER A 58 0.99 14.77 6.57
C SER A 58 0.57 13.36 6.17
N ALA A 59 1.25 12.77 5.19
CA ALA A 59 1.20 11.35 4.86
C ALA A 59 2.61 10.89 4.48
N HIS A 60 2.86 9.58 4.43
CA HIS A 60 4.20 9.07 4.14
C HIS A 60 4.49 9.14 2.64
N ILE A 61 3.60 8.62 1.80
CA ILE A 61 3.85 8.49 0.36
C ILE A 61 2.72 9.16 -0.45
N PHE A 62 3.11 9.96 -1.45
CA PHE A 62 2.20 10.53 -2.44
C PHE A 62 2.43 9.88 -3.79
N VAL A 63 1.34 9.47 -4.44
CA VAL A 63 1.39 8.72 -5.71
C VAL A 63 0.58 9.46 -6.77
N ASP A 64 1.19 9.75 -7.91
CA ASP A 64 0.50 10.18 -9.12
C ASP A 64 0.83 9.24 -10.29
N LYS A 65 0.36 9.59 -11.50
CA LYS A 65 0.54 8.76 -12.69
C LYS A 65 2.02 8.59 -13.09
N ASN A 66 2.84 9.59 -12.81
CA ASN A 66 4.24 9.63 -13.21
C ASN A 66 5.15 9.03 -12.14
N GLU A 67 4.88 9.28 -10.86
CA GLU A 67 5.81 8.96 -9.77
C GLU A 67 5.14 8.65 -8.43
N ALA A 68 5.92 8.06 -7.53
CA ALA A 68 5.59 7.92 -6.12
C ALA A 68 6.73 8.51 -5.27
N LEU A 69 6.39 9.40 -4.35
CA LEU A 69 7.34 10.13 -3.53
C LEU A 69 7.10 9.86 -2.05
N ASN A 70 8.12 9.30 -1.38
CA ASN A 70 8.11 9.08 0.06
C ASN A 70 8.68 10.30 0.78
N ILE A 71 7.84 11.02 1.52
CA ILE A 71 8.17 12.31 2.13
C ILE A 71 8.42 12.24 3.64
N ILE A 72 8.04 11.13 4.29
CA ILE A 72 8.33 10.87 5.71
C ILE A 72 8.91 9.45 5.80
N PRO A 73 10.06 9.24 6.48
CA PRO A 73 10.62 7.91 6.66
C PRO A 73 9.58 6.92 7.21
N LEU A 74 9.63 5.68 6.74
CA LEU A 74 8.63 4.67 7.11
C LEU A 74 8.78 4.14 8.55
N ASP A 75 9.70 4.70 9.33
CA ASP A 75 9.85 4.49 10.76
C ASP A 75 9.45 5.73 11.59
N GLU A 76 8.95 6.80 10.94
CA GLU A 76 8.49 8.04 11.57
C GLU A 76 6.97 8.24 11.43
N VAL A 77 6.38 8.95 12.38
CA VAL A 77 4.95 9.28 12.44
C VAL A 77 4.59 10.33 11.38
N ALA A 78 3.49 10.08 10.66
CA ALA A 78 2.79 11.09 9.86
C ALA A 78 1.40 11.39 10.46
N TYR A 79 0.90 12.62 10.30
CA TYR A 79 -0.40 13.05 10.83
C TYR A 79 -1.52 12.87 9.79
N HIS A 80 -2.03 11.64 9.62
CA HIS A 80 -2.96 11.33 8.54
C HIS A 80 -4.32 10.75 8.96
N ALA A 81 -4.42 10.00 10.06
CA ALA A 81 -5.58 9.14 10.33
C ALA A 81 -6.13 9.17 11.77
N ASN A 82 -5.78 10.18 12.57
CA ASN A 82 -6.22 10.29 13.97
C ASN A 82 -7.13 11.49 14.26
N ASP A 83 -7.87 11.96 13.26
CA ASP A 83 -8.91 12.97 13.41
C ASP A 83 -10.25 12.33 13.83
N GLY A 84 -11.08 13.09 14.56
CA GLY A 84 -12.43 12.63 14.95
C GLY A 84 -12.47 11.64 16.12
N THR A 85 -13.68 11.18 16.43
CA THR A 85 -13.99 10.30 17.58
C THR A 85 -14.26 8.86 17.19
N TYR A 86 -14.70 8.61 15.95
CA TYR A 86 -14.86 7.26 15.42
C TYR A 86 -13.47 6.61 15.28
N ARG A 87 -13.36 5.35 15.69
CA ARG A 87 -12.08 4.61 15.69
C ARG A 87 -12.30 3.14 15.43
N GLY A 88 -12.95 2.87 14.29
CA GLY A 88 -12.94 1.55 13.69
C GLY A 88 -11.50 1.03 13.54
N VAL A 89 -11.34 -0.26 13.23
CA VAL A 89 -10.04 -0.94 13.24
C VAL A 89 -9.38 -0.90 14.63
N PRO A 90 -9.82 -1.76 15.58
CA PRO A 90 -9.37 -1.76 16.97
C PRO A 90 -7.85 -1.79 17.17
N GLU A 91 -7.11 -2.38 16.24
CA GLU A 91 -5.65 -2.49 16.25
C GLU A 91 -4.92 -1.14 16.11
N LEU A 92 -5.64 -0.08 15.71
CA LEU A 92 -5.11 1.28 15.58
C LEU A 92 -5.42 2.18 16.78
N LYS A 93 -6.04 1.65 17.84
CA LYS A 93 -6.25 2.39 19.10
C LYS A 93 -4.94 2.52 19.89
N PRO A 94 -4.75 3.61 20.67
CA PRO A 94 -5.62 4.79 20.73
C PRO A 94 -5.33 5.81 19.63
N ASN A 95 -4.22 5.66 18.89
CA ASN A 95 -3.80 6.64 17.89
C ASN A 95 -3.26 5.98 16.62
N ALA A 96 -4.02 6.10 15.52
CA ALA A 96 -3.69 5.46 14.26
C ALA A 96 -2.39 5.97 13.64
N ASN A 97 -2.01 7.23 13.89
CA ASN A 97 -0.79 7.83 13.34
C ASN A 97 0.50 7.14 13.82
N PHE A 98 0.47 6.47 14.99
CA PHE A 98 1.63 5.76 15.54
C PHE A 98 1.74 4.29 15.11
N LEU A 99 0.72 3.79 14.41
CA LEU A 99 0.51 2.37 14.14
C LEU A 99 0.26 2.08 12.65
N SER A 100 0.45 3.05 11.77
CA SER A 100 0.11 2.88 10.35
C SER A 100 0.91 3.76 9.40
N ILE A 101 0.94 3.34 8.14
CA ILE A 101 1.53 4.10 7.02
C ILE A 101 0.41 4.67 6.15
N GLY A 102 0.26 5.99 6.11
CA GLY A 102 -0.61 6.70 5.17
C GLY A 102 -0.02 6.85 3.77
N VAL A 103 -0.81 6.50 2.74
CA VAL A 103 -0.50 6.66 1.31
C VAL A 103 -1.61 7.45 0.62
N GLU A 104 -1.22 8.44 -0.17
CA GLU A 104 -2.07 9.44 -0.80
C GLU A 104 -2.12 9.27 -2.32
N MET A 105 -3.30 9.01 -2.88
CA MET A 105 -3.50 9.04 -4.33
C MET A 105 -3.81 10.47 -4.81
N CYS A 106 -2.99 10.97 -5.72
CA CYS A 106 -3.25 12.21 -6.44
C CYS A 106 -4.44 12.03 -7.39
N VAL A 107 -5.23 13.09 -7.56
CA VAL A 107 -6.42 13.09 -8.43
C VAL A 107 -6.18 13.99 -9.63
N GLU A 108 -6.74 13.60 -10.78
CA GLU A 108 -6.75 14.43 -11.99
C GLU A 108 -7.64 15.68 -11.78
N LYS A 109 -7.61 16.62 -12.73
CA LYS A 109 -8.38 17.88 -12.64
C LYS A 109 -9.89 17.67 -12.50
N ASP A 110 -10.41 16.56 -12.99
CA ASP A 110 -11.82 16.17 -12.89
C ASP A 110 -12.15 15.43 -11.57
N GLY A 111 -11.17 15.27 -10.67
CA GLY A 111 -11.32 14.58 -9.40
C GLY A 111 -11.27 13.06 -9.49
N THR A 112 -11.02 12.48 -10.67
CA THR A 112 -10.85 11.04 -10.86
C THR A 112 -9.42 10.59 -10.56
N PHE A 113 -9.21 9.28 -10.40
CA PHE A 113 -7.88 8.69 -10.35
C PHE A 113 -7.46 8.26 -11.75
N HIS A 114 -6.27 8.67 -12.18
CA HIS A 114 -5.66 8.12 -13.38
C HIS A 114 -5.40 6.61 -13.22
N PRO A 115 -5.59 5.78 -14.26
CA PRO A 115 -5.29 4.34 -14.20
C PRO A 115 -3.86 4.04 -13.73
N ASP A 116 -2.87 4.80 -14.20
CA ASP A 116 -1.47 4.65 -13.77
C ASP A 116 -1.24 5.01 -12.31
N THR A 117 -1.97 6.00 -11.77
CA THR A 117 -1.94 6.32 -10.33
C THR A 117 -2.40 5.11 -9.52
N ILE A 118 -3.50 4.45 -9.95
CA ILE A 118 -4.01 3.25 -9.29
C ILE A 118 -2.98 2.11 -9.39
N ALA A 119 -2.47 1.83 -10.59
CA ALA A 119 -1.51 0.74 -10.82
C ALA A 119 -0.22 0.94 -10.00
N ARG A 120 0.30 2.16 -9.95
CA ARG A 120 1.47 2.51 -9.13
C ARG A 120 1.19 2.41 -7.64
N THR A 121 0.01 2.84 -7.21
CA THR A 121 -0.42 2.71 -5.81
C THR A 121 -0.48 1.24 -5.42
N GLU A 122 -0.95 0.35 -6.29
CA GLU A 122 -0.91 -1.09 -6.01
C GLU A 122 0.51 -1.59 -5.79
N ASP A 123 1.48 -1.16 -6.61
CA ASP A 123 2.88 -1.56 -6.47
C ASP A 123 3.51 -1.03 -5.16
N VAL A 124 3.18 0.21 -4.78
CA VAL A 124 3.54 0.79 -3.48
C VAL A 124 2.99 -0.05 -2.33
N PHE A 125 1.70 -0.41 -2.37
CA PHE A 125 1.08 -1.21 -1.33
C PHE A 125 1.61 -2.66 -1.29
N VAL A 126 1.98 -3.25 -2.43
CA VAL A 126 2.68 -4.55 -2.47
C VAL A 126 3.98 -4.48 -1.68
N GLU A 127 4.83 -3.48 -1.95
CA GLU A 127 6.12 -3.35 -1.28
C GLU A 127 5.96 -3.02 0.21
N LEU A 128 4.99 -2.18 0.58
CA LEU A 128 4.67 -1.91 1.98
C LEU A 128 4.16 -3.17 2.71
N CYS A 129 3.25 -3.94 2.10
CA CYS A 129 2.74 -5.18 2.68
C CYS A 129 3.87 -6.20 2.89
N LYS A 130 4.79 -6.36 1.93
CA LYS A 130 5.98 -7.22 2.10
C LYS A 130 6.88 -6.73 3.24
N LYS A 131 7.19 -5.43 3.25
CA LYS A 131 8.10 -4.81 4.24
C LYS A 131 7.59 -5.00 5.67
N PHE A 132 6.29 -4.82 5.89
CA PHE A 132 5.67 -4.89 7.21
C PHE A 132 4.95 -6.22 7.50
N LYS A 133 5.08 -7.21 6.60
CA LYS A 133 4.45 -8.53 6.71
C LYS A 133 2.93 -8.46 6.93
N LEU A 134 2.28 -7.58 6.18
CA LEU A 134 0.84 -7.33 6.26
C LEU A 134 0.08 -8.07 5.16
N ASP A 135 -1.16 -8.48 5.44
CA ASP A 135 -2.04 -9.08 4.46
C ASP A 135 -2.85 -7.99 3.72
N PRO A 136 -2.76 -7.88 2.38
CA PRO A 136 -3.47 -6.86 1.62
C PRO A 136 -4.99 -6.83 1.82
N ILE A 137 -5.62 -7.97 2.11
CA ILE A 137 -7.08 -8.05 2.31
C ILE A 137 -7.46 -7.61 3.72
N LYS A 138 -6.62 -7.85 4.72
CA LYS A 138 -6.94 -7.54 6.13
C LYS A 138 -6.41 -6.19 6.60
N ASP A 139 -5.29 -5.77 6.06
CA ASP A 139 -4.47 -4.70 6.66
C ASP A 139 -4.39 -3.43 5.82
N ILE A 140 -4.97 -3.45 4.62
CA ILE A 140 -5.24 -2.24 3.84
C ILE A 140 -6.62 -1.73 4.22
N VAL A 141 -6.66 -0.51 4.73
CA VAL A 141 -7.88 0.19 5.16
C VAL A 141 -7.93 1.59 4.54
N ARG A 142 -9.12 2.17 4.46
CA ARG A 142 -9.31 3.58 4.10
C ARG A 142 -9.26 4.41 5.37
N HIS A 143 -8.96 5.70 5.24
CA HIS A 143 -9.16 6.64 6.35
C HIS A 143 -10.60 6.60 6.87
N TYR A 144 -11.57 6.46 5.96
CA TYR A 144 -12.98 6.22 6.31
C TYR A 144 -13.18 5.08 7.31
N ASP A 145 -12.50 3.95 7.16
CA ASP A 145 -12.70 2.78 8.03
C ASP A 145 -12.22 3.04 9.46
N ILE A 146 -11.35 4.03 9.65
CA ILE A 146 -10.80 4.42 10.94
C ILE A 146 -11.69 5.48 11.58
N THR A 147 -11.95 6.59 10.88
CA THR A 147 -12.54 7.81 11.47
C THR A 147 -13.88 8.21 10.87
N HIS A 148 -14.40 7.45 9.89
CA HIS A 148 -15.54 7.81 9.04
C HIS A 148 -15.36 9.09 8.21
N LYS A 149 -14.16 9.69 8.17
CA LYS A 149 -13.87 10.76 7.21
C LYS A 149 -14.11 10.25 5.80
N ASN A 150 -14.80 11.01 4.96
CA ASN A 150 -15.08 10.66 3.57
C ASN A 150 -13.80 10.69 2.70
N CYS A 151 -12.90 9.73 2.94
CA CYS A 151 -11.57 9.66 2.37
C CYS A 151 -11.16 8.18 2.19
N PRO A 152 -10.82 7.76 0.95
CA PRO A 152 -10.95 8.49 -0.32
C PRO A 152 -12.40 8.45 -0.87
N ALA A 153 -13.04 9.59 -1.18
CA ALA A 153 -14.48 9.61 -1.44
C ALA A 153 -15.00 8.86 -2.69
N PRO A 154 -14.35 8.83 -3.89
CA PRO A 154 -14.59 7.78 -4.88
C PRO A 154 -14.68 6.36 -4.39
N TRP A 155 -13.88 5.97 -3.41
CA TRP A 155 -13.87 4.59 -2.94
C TRP A 155 -14.66 4.41 -1.64
N VAL A 156 -15.11 5.49 -1.01
CA VAL A 156 -16.23 5.48 -0.06
C VAL A 156 -17.56 5.34 -0.83
N LYS A 157 -17.76 6.15 -1.89
CA LYS A 157 -18.93 6.09 -2.78
C LYS A 157 -19.02 4.76 -3.53
N ASN A 158 -17.88 4.20 -3.94
CA ASN A 158 -17.81 2.89 -4.60
C ASN A 158 -16.89 1.95 -3.81
N GLY A 159 -17.43 1.32 -2.76
CA GLY A 159 -16.69 0.36 -1.94
C GLY A 159 -16.17 -0.85 -2.73
N GLN A 160 -16.86 -1.26 -3.80
CA GLN A 160 -16.39 -2.39 -4.63
C GLN A 160 -15.08 -2.09 -5.34
N ALA A 161 -14.84 -0.83 -5.73
CA ALA A 161 -13.56 -0.42 -6.31
C ALA A 161 -12.40 -0.59 -5.33
N PHE A 162 -12.61 -0.29 -4.04
CA PHE A 162 -11.62 -0.51 -2.99
C PHE A 162 -11.34 -2.01 -2.77
N GLU A 163 -12.38 -2.83 -2.69
CA GLU A 163 -12.22 -4.28 -2.53
C GLU A 163 -11.47 -4.89 -3.72
N ASN A 164 -11.75 -4.41 -4.94
CA ASN A 164 -11.02 -4.84 -6.13
C ASN A 164 -9.55 -4.39 -6.10
N PHE A 165 -9.27 -3.18 -5.61
CA PHE A 165 -7.90 -2.72 -5.40
C PHE A 165 -7.14 -3.66 -4.44
N LYS A 166 -7.71 -3.98 -3.27
CA LYS A 166 -7.09 -4.90 -2.31
C LYS A 166 -6.80 -6.28 -2.91
N LYS A 167 -7.74 -6.82 -3.69
CA LYS A 167 -7.56 -8.08 -4.43
C LYS A 167 -6.43 -7.99 -5.46
N ARG A 168 -6.30 -6.88 -6.19
CA ARG A 168 -5.20 -6.67 -7.15
C ARG A 168 -3.86 -6.53 -6.44
N VAL A 169 -3.78 -5.84 -5.30
CA VAL A 169 -2.57 -5.81 -4.46
C VAL A 169 -2.20 -7.22 -3.98
N LYS A 170 -3.16 -7.99 -3.45
CA LYS A 170 -2.93 -9.39 -3.03
C LYS A 170 -2.40 -10.23 -4.20
N LEU A 171 -3.04 -10.12 -5.36
CA LEU A 171 -2.66 -10.86 -6.56
C LEU A 171 -1.25 -10.47 -7.03
N LYS A 172 -0.94 -9.17 -7.12
CA LYS A 172 0.40 -8.67 -7.48
C LYS A 172 1.47 -9.11 -6.49
N MET A 173 1.15 -9.08 -5.19
CA MET A 173 2.06 -9.54 -4.15
C MET A 173 2.41 -11.03 -4.31
N SER A 174 1.44 -11.86 -4.68
CA SER A 174 1.64 -13.29 -5.01
C SER A 174 2.16 -13.53 -6.43
N ALA A 175 2.11 -12.54 -7.34
CA ALA A 175 2.54 -12.72 -8.73
C ALA A 175 4.07 -12.79 -8.86
N GLY A 176 4.81 -12.22 -7.90
CA GLY A 176 6.26 -12.44 -7.75
C GLY A 176 6.61 -13.89 -7.36
N ASP A 177 5.60 -14.67 -6.98
CA ASP A 177 5.69 -16.10 -6.75
C ASP A 177 5.17 -16.88 -7.96
N VAL A 178 5.33 -16.39 -9.19
CA VAL A 178 5.07 -17.22 -10.39
C VAL A 178 6.38 -17.80 -10.90
N TYR A 179 6.57 -19.09 -10.69
CA TYR A 179 7.66 -19.87 -11.23
C TYR A 179 7.29 -20.47 -12.59
N VAL A 180 8.13 -20.30 -13.60
CA VAL A 180 7.98 -20.99 -14.89
C VAL A 180 8.78 -22.28 -14.82
N VAL A 181 8.08 -23.41 -14.91
CA VAL A 181 8.69 -24.74 -14.86
C VAL A 181 9.75 -24.86 -15.95
N GLN A 182 10.97 -25.24 -15.54
CA GLN A 182 12.11 -25.46 -16.42
C GLN A 182 12.33 -26.96 -16.66
N LYS A 183 13.13 -27.28 -17.69
CA LYS A 183 13.49 -28.68 -17.98
C LYS A 183 14.21 -29.28 -16.78
N GLY A 184 13.71 -30.42 -16.29
CA GLY A 184 14.28 -31.14 -15.15
C GLY A 184 13.66 -30.77 -13.80
N ASP A 185 12.75 -29.81 -13.76
CA ASP A 185 12.04 -29.49 -12.52
C ASP A 185 11.05 -30.58 -12.12
N THR A 186 10.91 -30.75 -10.81
CA THR A 186 9.85 -31.52 -10.17
C THR A 186 9.06 -30.61 -9.23
N LEU A 187 7.79 -30.93 -8.98
CA LEU A 187 6.96 -30.11 -8.09
C LEU A 187 7.53 -30.08 -6.66
N SER A 188 8.18 -31.16 -6.21
CA SER A 188 8.89 -31.24 -4.92
C SER A 188 10.16 -30.39 -4.90
N GLY A 189 10.96 -30.38 -5.97
CA GLY A 189 12.12 -29.51 -6.10
C GLY A 189 11.75 -28.03 -6.08
N ILE A 190 10.68 -27.66 -6.80
CA ILE A 190 10.13 -26.30 -6.79
C ILE A 190 9.61 -25.93 -5.39
N ALA A 191 8.84 -26.81 -4.75
CA ALA A 191 8.33 -26.57 -3.40
C ALA A 191 9.46 -26.27 -2.41
N LYS A 192 10.52 -27.09 -2.43
CA LYS A 192 11.71 -26.89 -1.59
C LYS A 192 12.41 -25.56 -1.90
N LYS A 193 12.62 -25.24 -3.18
CA LYS A 193 13.27 -24.00 -3.63
C LYS A 193 12.52 -22.74 -3.17
N HIS A 194 11.19 -22.82 -3.10
CA HIS A 194 10.33 -21.71 -2.71
C HIS A 194 9.86 -21.77 -1.25
N ASN A 195 10.42 -22.68 -0.45
CA ASN A 195 10.10 -22.85 0.97
C ASN A 195 8.59 -23.06 1.22
N THR A 196 7.96 -23.92 0.42
CA THR A 196 6.56 -24.34 0.52
C THR A 196 6.47 -25.87 0.43
N THR A 197 5.27 -26.44 0.40
CA THR A 197 5.06 -27.89 0.27
C THR A 197 4.42 -28.25 -1.07
N VAL A 198 4.64 -29.48 -1.53
CA VAL A 198 3.97 -30.02 -2.74
C VAL A 198 2.47 -29.88 -2.62
N ASP A 199 1.93 -30.20 -1.45
CA ASP A 199 0.49 -30.15 -1.14
C ASP A 199 -0.08 -28.72 -1.26
N ALA A 200 0.68 -27.73 -0.76
CA ALA A 200 0.34 -26.32 -0.90
C ALA A 200 0.39 -25.88 -2.38
N LEU A 201 1.43 -26.28 -3.12
CA LEU A 201 1.52 -25.97 -4.56
C LEU A 201 0.38 -26.60 -5.36
N GLN A 202 -0.01 -27.83 -5.05
CA GLN A 202 -1.12 -28.51 -5.73
C GLN A 202 -2.43 -27.77 -5.51
N LYS A 203 -2.76 -27.44 -4.26
CA LYS A 203 -3.96 -26.67 -3.91
C LYS A 203 -3.96 -25.29 -4.55
N LEU A 204 -2.82 -24.60 -4.51
CA LEU A 204 -2.66 -23.25 -5.03
C LEU A 204 -2.82 -23.15 -6.56
N ASN A 205 -2.45 -24.21 -7.29
CA ASN A 205 -2.44 -24.23 -8.75
C ASN A 205 -3.49 -25.17 -9.38
N GLY A 206 -4.30 -25.86 -8.57
CA GLY A 206 -5.26 -26.84 -9.06
C GLY A 206 -4.60 -28.06 -9.74
N ILE A 207 -3.46 -28.53 -9.23
CA ILE A 207 -2.72 -29.67 -9.79
C ILE A 207 -3.18 -30.96 -9.12
N SER A 208 -3.91 -31.79 -9.86
CA SER A 208 -4.37 -33.10 -9.36
C SER A 208 -3.24 -34.15 -9.29
N ASN A 209 -2.31 -34.12 -10.24
CA ASN A 209 -1.17 -35.05 -10.29
C ASN A 209 0.16 -34.27 -10.10
N PRO A 210 0.82 -34.39 -8.93
CA PRO A 210 2.04 -33.64 -8.64
C PRO A 210 3.24 -34.06 -9.50
N ASN A 211 3.18 -35.24 -10.12
CA ASN A 211 4.22 -35.75 -11.01
C ASN A 211 4.05 -35.31 -12.47
N LEU A 212 2.98 -34.56 -12.78
CA LEU A 212 2.66 -34.11 -14.13
C LEU A 212 2.65 -32.58 -14.22
N ILE A 213 3.84 -31.99 -14.20
CA ILE A 213 4.07 -30.58 -14.55
C ILE A 213 4.78 -30.48 -15.90
N ARG A 214 4.49 -29.43 -16.67
CA ARG A 214 5.04 -29.24 -18.01
C ARG A 214 6.05 -28.10 -18.03
N VAL A 215 7.14 -28.27 -18.77
CA VAL A 215 8.07 -27.16 -19.04
C VAL A 215 7.31 -25.98 -19.65
N GLY A 216 7.57 -24.77 -19.18
CA GLY A 216 6.86 -23.54 -19.55
C GLY A 216 5.56 -23.30 -18.76
N GLN A 217 5.09 -24.26 -17.96
CA GLN A 217 3.93 -24.07 -17.09
C GLN A 217 4.23 -23.00 -16.04
N LYS A 218 3.32 -22.05 -15.89
CA LYS A 218 3.38 -21.04 -14.83
C LYS A 218 2.74 -21.59 -13.57
N LEU A 219 3.51 -21.65 -12.49
CA LEU A 219 3.08 -22.10 -11.17
C LEU A 219 3.16 -20.94 -10.19
N ARG A 220 2.08 -20.68 -9.47
CA ARG A 220 2.11 -19.90 -8.23
C ARG A 220 2.86 -20.71 -7.16
N VAL A 221 3.85 -20.13 -6.49
CA VAL A 221 4.73 -20.83 -5.57
C VAL A 221 4.67 -20.34 -4.13
N LYS A 222 3.91 -19.29 -3.84
CA LYS A 222 3.51 -18.84 -2.49
C LYS A 222 2.15 -18.14 -2.52
#